data_AF-A0ABD2QHX5-F1
#
_entry.id   AF-A0ABD2QHX5-F1
#
_cell.length_a   1.000
_cell.length_b   1.000
_cell.length_c   1.000
_cell.angle_alpha   90.00
_cell.angle_beta   90.00
_cell.angle_gamma   90.00
#
_symmetry.space_group_name_H-M   'P 1'
#
loop_
_entity.id
_entity.type
_entity.pdbx_description
1 polymer ?
#
loop_
_entity_poly.entity_id
_entity_poly.type
_entity_poly.pdbx_seq_one_letter_code
_entity_poly.pdbx_strand_id
1 'polypeptide(L)' 'MSEWDPELELMLKSNKLPSADLECDLKEYVDIACALFDIPIYGNRIESLHLLFTLYMEFKSSQHFQQVNS' A
#
# COMPACT_ATOMS: atom_id res chain seq x y z
N MET A 1 5.36 0.81 11.82
CA MET A 1 5.63 0.73 10.39
C MET A 1 7.13 0.61 10.22
N SER A 2 7.59 -0.37 9.46
CA SER A 2 9.00 -0.46 9.09
C SER A 2 9.29 0.50 7.95
N GLU A 3 10.51 1.00 7.88
CA GLU A 3 10.99 1.75 6.72
C GLU A 3 11.04 0.80 5.51
N TRP A 4 10.78 1.35 4.32
CA TRP A 4 10.88 0.60 3.08
C TRP A 4 12.35 0.30 2.78
N ASP A 5 12.60 -0.83 2.15
CA ASP A 5 13.94 -1.11 1.66
C ASP A 5 14.40 0.00 0.68
N PRO A 6 15.65 0.48 0.77
CA PRO A 6 16.14 1.58 -0.05
C PRO A 6 16.06 1.31 -1.56
N GLU A 7 16.21 0.05 -2.01
CA GLU A 7 16.05 -0.30 -3.42
C GLU A 7 14.58 -0.16 -3.85
N LEU A 8 13.66 -0.62 -3.00
CA LEU A 8 12.23 -0.51 -3.24
C LEU A 8 11.74 0.94 -3.19
N GLU A 9 12.26 1.75 -2.27
CA GLU A 9 11.96 3.18 -2.19
C GLU A 9 12.43 3.92 -3.44
N LEU A 10 13.61 3.60 -3.97
CA LEU A 10 14.12 4.19 -5.22
C LEU A 10 13.27 3.81 -6.43
N MET A 11 12.82 2.55 -6.49
CA MET A 11 11.91 2.07 -7.53
C MET A 11 10.56 2.80 -7.45
N LEU A 12 9.98 2.95 -6.26
CA LEU A 12 8.72 3.68 -6.07
C LEU A 12 8.82 5.17 -6.40
N LYS A 13 10.00 5.79 -6.21
CA LYS A 13 10.25 7.18 -6.63
C LYS A 13 10.34 7.34 -8.15
N SER A 14 10.85 6.31 -8.83
CA SER A 14 11.11 6.34 -10.27
C SER A 14 9.93 5.83 -11.10
N ASN A 15 9.11 4.94 -10.52
CA ASN A 15 8.00 4.28 -11.16
C ASN A 15 6.69 4.71 -10.51
N LYS A 16 5.71 5.08 -11.34
CA LYS A 16 4.35 5.30 -10.83
C LYS A 16 3.77 3.98 -10.39
N LEU A 17 3.12 3.97 -9.22
CA LEU A 17 2.28 2.86 -8.78
C LEU A 17 1.29 2.47 -9.89
N PRO A 18 0.89 1.18 -9.97
CA PRO A 18 -0.11 0.74 -10.93
C PRO A 18 -1.33 1.66 -10.84
N SER A 19 -1.55 2.46 -11.89
CA SER A 19 -2.65 3.41 -11.96
C SER A 19 -3.92 2.69 -12.41
N ALA A 20 -5.05 3.37 -12.33
CA ALA A 20 -6.34 2.86 -12.83
C ALA A 20 -6.33 2.52 -14.34
N ASP A 21 -5.28 2.92 -15.07
CA ASP A 21 -5.01 2.50 -16.44
C ASP A 21 -4.57 1.04 -16.58
N LEU A 22 -4.31 0.33 -15.48
CA LEU A 22 -4.01 -1.10 -15.52
C LEU A 22 -5.27 -1.87 -15.94
N GLU A 23 -5.21 -2.55 -17.10
CA GLU A 23 -6.28 -3.40 -17.63
C GLU A 23 -6.48 -4.67 -16.78
N CYS A 24 -7.07 -4.53 -15.60
CA CYS A 24 -7.35 -5.64 -14.68
C CYS A 24 -8.71 -5.47 -14.00
N ASP A 25 -9.30 -6.59 -13.55
CA ASP A 25 -10.53 -6.53 -12.76
C ASP A 25 -10.27 -5.91 -11.37
N LEU A 26 -11.30 -5.35 -10.75
CA LEU A 26 -11.19 -4.75 -9.41
C LEU A 26 -10.60 -5.75 -8.39
N LYS A 27 -10.94 -7.04 -8.49
CA LYS A 27 -10.40 -8.05 -7.58
C LYS A 27 -8.90 -8.26 -7.78
N GLU A 28 -8.44 -8.23 -9.02
CA GLU A 28 -7.02 -8.36 -9.35
C GLU A 28 -6.25 -7.13 -8.91
N TYR A 29 -6.83 -5.94 -9.08
CA TYR A 29 -6.24 -4.70 -8.58
C TYR A 29 -6.06 -4.72 -7.05
N VAL A 30 -7.06 -5.21 -6.33
CA VAL A 30 -6.97 -5.41 -4.86
C VAL A 30 -5.86 -6.41 -4.53
N ASP A 31 -5.74 -7.49 -5.29
CA ASP A 31 -4.71 -8.50 -5.04
C ASP A 31 -3.30 -7.94 -5.26
N ILE A 32 -3.11 -7.14 -6.32
CA ILE A 32 -1.84 -6.45 -6.62
C ILE A 32 -1.51 -5.44 -5.51
N ALA A 33 -2.50 -4.64 -5.08
CA ALA A 33 -2.30 -3.67 -4.02
C ALA A 33 -1.90 -4.35 -2.70
N CYS A 34 -2.61 -5.40 -2.28
CA CYS A 34 -2.26 -6.16 -1.09
C CYS A 34 -0.87 -6.81 -1.20
N ALA A 35 -0.53 -7.37 -2.36
CA ALA A 35 0.79 -7.97 -2.59
C ALA A 35 1.94 -6.96 -2.49
N LEU A 36 1.73 -5.71 -2.93
CA LEU A 36 2.75 -4.66 -2.84
C LEU A 36 3.11 -4.31 -1.39
N PHE A 37 2.15 -4.44 -0.47
CA PHE A 37 2.35 -4.17 0.96
C PHE A 37 2.62 -5.46 1.76
N ASP A 38 2.99 -6.55 1.10
CA ASP A 38 3.20 -7.87 1.72
C ASP A 38 1.99 -8.37 2.53
N ILE A 39 0.78 -8.01 2.13
CA ILE A 39 -0.47 -8.44 2.77
C ILE A 39 -0.97 -9.72 2.09
N PRO A 40 -0.92 -10.88 2.76
CA PRO A 40 -1.44 -12.12 2.19
C PRO A 40 -2.97 -12.12 2.12
N ILE A 41 -3.50 -12.86 1.13
CA ILE A 41 -4.94 -13.00 0.89
C ILE A 41 -5.31 -14.48 1.06
N TYR A 42 -5.80 -14.84 2.25
CA TYR A 42 -6.08 -16.23 2.61
C TYR A 42 -7.49 -16.70 2.27
N GLY A 43 -8.45 -15.78 2.07
CA GLY A 43 -9.82 -16.14 1.74
C GLY A 43 -10.66 -14.94 1.33
N ASN A 44 -10.90 -14.01 2.26
CA ASN A 44 -11.68 -12.81 1.98
C ASN A 44 -10.79 -11.59 1.78
N ARG A 45 -10.88 -10.99 0.59
CA ARG A 45 -10.18 -9.73 0.26
C ARG A 45 -10.59 -8.57 1.17
N ILE A 46 -11.81 -8.60 1.72
CA ILE A 46 -12.29 -7.59 2.68
C ILE A 46 -11.37 -7.53 3.91
N GLU A 47 -10.94 -8.68 4.45
CA GLU A 47 -10.07 -8.71 5.64
C GLU A 47 -8.67 -8.15 5.33
N SER A 48 -8.10 -8.52 4.19
CA SER A 48 -6.83 -7.96 3.72
C SER A 48 -6.93 -6.45 3.47
N LEU A 49 -8.05 -5.98 2.92
CA LEU A 49 -8.33 -4.55 2.74
C LEU A 49 -8.49 -3.82 4.08
N HIS A 50 -9.11 -4.44 5.08
CA HIS A 50 -9.18 -3.88 6.43
C HIS A 50 -7.79 -3.66 7.01
N LEU A 51 -6.86 -4.61 6.82
CA LEU A 51 -5.48 -4.43 7.27
C LEU A 51 -4.79 -3.28 6.51
N LEU A 52 -4.97 -3.21 5.20
CA LEU A 52 -4.44 -2.13 4.36
C LEU A 52 -4.96 -0.75 4.82
N PHE A 53 -6.26 -0.62 5.06
CA PHE A 53 -6.85 0.64 5.55
C PHE A 53 -6.47 0.95 6.99
N THR A 54 -6.29 -0.05 7.85
CA THR A 54 -5.80 0.15 9.22
C THR A 54 -4.38 0.71 9.19
N LEU A 55 -3.50 0.13 8.37
CA LEU A 55 -2.15 0.63 8.15
C LEU A 55 -2.16 2.07 7.61
N TYR A 56 -3.06 2.39 6.67
CA TYR A 56 -3.23 3.76 6.18
C TYR A 56 -3.71 4.72 7.29
N MET A 57 -4.66 4.31 8.13
CA MET A 57 -5.15 5.12 9.24
C MET A 57 -4.06 5.34 10.31
N GLU A 58 -3.29 4.32 10.64
CA GLU A 58 -2.13 4.45 11.52
C GLU A 58 -1.12 5.45 10.97
N PHE A 59 -0.84 5.40 9.66
CA PHE A 59 0.03 6.37 9.01
C PHE A 59 -0.52 7.79 9.12
N LYS A 60 -1.80 7.99 8.80
CA LYS A 60 -2.47 9.29 8.87
C LYS A 60 -2.57 9.84 10.30
N SER A 61 -2.72 8.97 11.30
CA SER A 61 -2.84 9.32 12.71
C SER A 61 -1.49 9.50 13.40
N SER A 62 -0.40 8.97 12.84
CA SER A 62 0.94 9.11 13.42
C SER A 62 1.47 10.54 13.24
N GLN A 63 1.77 11.20 14.35
CA GLN A 63 2.29 12.58 14.38
C GLN A 63 3.69 12.71 13.74
N HIS A 64 4.43 11.60 13.63
CA HIS A 64 5.75 11.53 13.01
C HIS A 64 5.77 11.87 11.51
N PHE A 65 4.65 11.67 10.78
CA PHE A 65 4.56 11.99 9.35
C PHE A 65 3.80 13.29 9.04
N GLN A 66 3.13 13.89 10.03
CA GLN A 66 2.52 15.21 9.84
C GLN A 66 3.56 16.35 9.84
N GLN A 67 4.75 16.14 10.43
CA GLN A 67 5.80 17.16 10.50
C GLN A 67 6.72 17.25 9.27
N VAL A 68 6.74 16.24 8.38
CA VAL A 68 7.57 16.27 7.16
C VAL A 68 7.01 17.24 6.09
N ASN A 69 5.80 17.79 6.32
CA ASN A 69 5.15 18.78 5.45
C ASN A 69 4.98 20.17 6.12
N SER A 70 5.81 20.54 7.11
CA SER A 70 5.83 21.92 7.69
C SER A 70 7.08 22.69 7.32
#